data_AF-A0A2N6G5T6-F1
#
_entry.id   AF-A0A2N6G5T6-F1
#
_cell.length_a   1.000
_cell.length_b   1.000
_cell.length_c   1.000
_cell.angle_alpha   90.00
_cell.angle_beta   90.00
_cell.angle_gamma   90.00
#
_symmetry.space_group_name_H-M   'P 1'
#
loop_
_entity.id
_entity.type
_entity.pdbx_description
1 polymer ?
#
loop_
_entity_poly.entity_id
_entity_poly.type
_entity_poly.pdbx_seq_one_letter_code
_entity_poly.pdbx_strand_id
1 'polypeptide(L)'
;MEDLKYKIICECGEKTVLDAVKIFETTDLPYKKAKKLVTGCNKTCCRKPLMALFNMVDFGFVDYEEVSFLIDAMNDRLKGQNEK
;
A
#
# COMPACT_ATOMS: atom_id res chain seq x y z
N MET A 1 -12.67 -14.14 9.27
CA MET A 1 -11.73 -13.68 8.23
C MET A 1 -11.70 -12.17 8.32
N GLU A 2 -10.65 -11.60 8.88
CA GLU A 2 -10.43 -10.15 8.76
C GLU A 2 -10.35 -9.83 7.28
N ASP A 3 -11.18 -8.89 6.83
CA ASP A 3 -11.17 -8.42 5.46
C ASP A 3 -9.86 -7.64 5.22
N LEU A 4 -8.80 -8.36 4.84
CA LEU A 4 -7.44 -7.84 4.59
C LEU A 4 -7.44 -6.61 3.66
N LYS A 5 -8.44 -6.50 2.79
CA LYS A 5 -8.71 -5.36 1.91
C LYS A 5 -8.98 -4.03 2.64
N TYR A 6 -9.42 -4.04 3.90
CA TYR A 6 -9.66 -2.83 4.68
C TYR A 6 -8.47 -2.40 5.53
N LYS A 7 -7.34 -3.11 5.45
CA LYS A 7 -6.12 -2.73 6.16
C LYS A 7 -5.60 -1.40 5.62
N ILE A 8 -5.10 -0.55 6.51
CA ILE A 8 -4.50 0.73 6.14
C ILE A 8 -3.16 0.46 5.46
N ILE A 9 -3.04 0.80 4.17
CA ILE A 9 -1.81 0.59 3.40
C ILE A 9 -0.78 1.69 3.63
N CYS A 10 -1.24 2.89 3.99
CA CYS A 10 -0.38 4.01 4.31
C CYS A 10 -1.04 4.95 5.32
N GLU A 11 -0.39 5.14 6.46
CA GLU A 11 -0.82 6.08 7.52
C GLU A 11 -0.89 7.55 7.04
N CYS A 12 -0.09 7.93 6.03
CA CYS A 12 -0.07 9.32 5.56
C CYS A 12 -1.32 9.72 4.76
N GLY A 13 -1.94 8.76 4.07
CA GLY A 13 -3.13 9.01 3.24
C GLY A 13 -4.41 8.44 3.86
N GLU A 14 -4.28 7.72 4.98
CA GLU A 14 -5.37 7.01 5.67
C GLU A 14 -6.23 6.17 4.72
N LYS A 15 -5.60 5.63 3.67
CA LYS A 15 -6.26 4.82 2.65
C LYS A 15 -6.15 3.34 2.99
N THR A 16 -7.23 2.62 2.72
CA THR A 16 -7.26 1.16 2.80
C THR A 16 -6.61 0.54 1.55
N VAL A 17 -6.29 -0.76 1.61
CA VAL A 17 -5.85 -1.52 0.43
C VAL A 17 -6.91 -1.42 -0.68
N LEU A 18 -8.19 -1.54 -0.35
CA LEU A 18 -9.30 -1.44 -1.31
C LEU A 18 -9.35 -0.07 -2.00
N ASP A 19 -9.17 1.02 -1.24
CA ASP A 19 -9.13 2.37 -1.83
C ASP A 19 -7.95 2.52 -2.79
N ALA A 20 -6.78 2.00 -2.40
CA ALA A 20 -5.59 2.03 -3.23
C ALA A 20 -5.75 1.22 -4.52
N VAL A 21 -6.40 0.05 -4.46
CA VAL A 21 -6.76 -0.76 -5.63
C VAL A 21 -7.63 0.06 -6.57
N LYS A 22 -8.73 0.63 -6.09
CA LYS A 22 -9.64 1.45 -6.93
C LYS A 22 -8.94 2.62 -7.59
N ILE A 23 -8.01 3.27 -6.88
CA ILE A 23 -7.21 4.37 -7.44
C ILE A 23 -6.29 3.85 -8.55
N PHE A 24 -5.65 2.69 -8.34
CA PHE A 24 -4.75 2.09 -9.33
C PHE A 24 -5.49 1.53 -10.55
N GLU A 25 -6.68 0.97 -10.39
CA GLU A 25 -7.52 0.49 -11.50
C GLU A 25 -8.07 1.62 -12.37
N THR A 26 -8.23 2.82 -11.81
CA THR A 26 -8.79 3.98 -12.51
C THR A 26 -7.73 4.93 -13.04
N THR A 27 -6.45 4.67 -12.80
CA THR A 27 -5.36 5.57 -13.15
C THR A 27 -4.36 4.93 -14.11
N ASP A 28 -4.16 5.55 -15.27
CA ASP A 28 -3.08 5.19 -16.19
C ASP A 28 -1.76 5.89 -15.84
N LEU A 29 -1.68 6.50 -14.64
CA LEU A 29 -0.52 7.27 -14.23
C LEU A 29 0.62 6.35 -13.78
N PRO A 30 1.88 6.72 -14.05
CA PRO A 30 3.02 5.95 -13.56
C PRO A 30 3.04 5.94 -12.02
N TYR A 31 3.61 4.88 -11.44
CA TYR A 31 3.66 4.64 -9.98
C TYR A 31 3.96 5.88 -9.15
N LYS A 32 4.91 6.74 -9.55
CA LYS A 32 5.28 7.95 -8.81
C LYS A 32 4.10 8.91 -8.61
N LYS A 33 3.22 9.05 -9.61
CA LYS A 33 2.02 9.88 -9.57
C LYS A 33 0.85 9.13 -8.91
N ALA A 34 0.63 7.88 -9.29
CA ALA A 34 -0.42 7.03 -8.72
C ALA A 34 -0.27 6.89 -7.20
N LYS A 35 0.96 6.64 -6.72
CA LYS A 35 1.29 6.61 -5.29
C LYS A 35 0.86 7.89 -4.57
N LYS A 36 1.08 9.07 -5.17
CA LYS A 36 0.75 10.35 -4.55
C LYS A 36 -0.77 10.53 -4.37
N LEU A 37 -1.58 9.94 -5.25
CA LEU A 37 -3.04 9.91 -5.11
C LEU A 37 -3.49 9.07 -3.91
N VAL A 38 -2.76 7.99 -3.60
CA VAL A 38 -3.07 7.12 -2.45
C VAL A 38 -2.52 7.69 -1.14
N THR A 39 -1.29 8.20 -1.13
CA THR A 39 -0.58 8.52 0.13
C THR A 39 -0.63 9.99 0.53
N GLY A 40 -0.90 10.90 -0.40
CA GLY A 40 -0.78 12.34 -0.18
C GLY A 40 0.63 12.81 0.18
N CYS A 41 1.64 11.93 0.17
CA CYS A 41 2.98 12.21 0.70
C CYS A 41 4.09 11.80 -0.27
N ASN A 42 5.24 12.47 -0.15
CA ASN A 42 6.45 12.13 -0.92
C ASN A 42 7.39 11.15 -0.18
N LYS A 43 7.03 10.71 1.03
CA LYS A 43 7.85 9.83 1.87
C LYS A 43 7.87 8.40 1.33
N THR A 44 8.85 7.61 1.74
CA THR A 44 9.00 6.19 1.35
C THR A 44 8.40 5.20 2.35
N CYS A 45 7.69 5.68 3.39
CA CYS A 45 7.09 4.87 4.46
C CYS A 45 6.34 3.64 3.93
N CYS A 46 5.44 3.84 2.98
CA CYS A 46 4.57 2.81 2.42
C CYS A 46 5.00 2.33 1.02
N ARG A 47 6.27 2.51 0.64
CA ARG A 47 6.76 2.21 -0.73
C ARG A 47 6.55 0.73 -1.11
N LYS A 48 6.98 -0.20 -0.27
CA LYS A 48 6.92 -1.64 -0.56
C LYS A 48 5.50 -2.16 -0.81
N PRO A 49 4.55 -2.00 0.14
CA PRO A 49 3.20 -2.51 -0.07
C PRO A 49 2.50 -1.82 -1.25
N LEU A 50 2.70 -0.51 -1.44
CA LEU A 50 2.09 0.20 -2.58
C LEU A 50 2.67 -0.21 -3.93
N MET A 51 3.96 -0.49 -4.01
CA MET A 51 4.59 -0.89 -5.27
C MET A 51 4.16 -2.30 -5.67
N ALA A 52 4.08 -3.21 -4.69
CA ALA A 52 3.52 -4.54 -4.90
C ALA A 52 2.06 -4.45 -5.37
N LEU A 53 1.23 -3.68 -4.66
CA LEU A 53 -0.18 -3.49 -5.02
C LEU A 53 -0.36 -2.88 -6.41
N PHE A 54 0.44 -1.86 -6.75
CA PHE A 54 0.41 -1.23 -8.08
C PHE A 54 0.72 -2.24 -9.18
N ASN A 55 1.76 -3.05 -9.02
CA ASN A 55 2.10 -4.09 -9.99
C ASN A 55 1.01 -5.17 -10.07
N MET A 56 0.47 -5.60 -8.93
CA MET A 56 -0.62 -6.60 -8.88
C MET A 56 -1.86 -6.13 -9.63
N VAL A 57 -2.24 -4.86 -9.47
CA VAL A 57 -3.36 -4.25 -10.20
C VAL A 57 -3.05 -4.17 -11.70
N ASP A 58 -1.83 -3.76 -12.08
CA ASP A 58 -1.38 -3.73 -13.48
C ASP A 58 -1.42 -5.13 -14.14
N PHE A 59 -1.10 -6.18 -13.39
CA PHE A 59 -1.21 -7.57 -13.82
C PHE A 59 -2.65 -8.13 -13.80
N GLY A 60 -3.60 -7.44 -13.17
CA GLY A 60 -5.00 -7.90 -13.03
C GLY A 60 -5.23 -8.99 -11.97
N PHE A 61 -4.27 -9.22 -11.07
CA PHE A 61 -4.40 -10.19 -9.98
C PHE A 61 -3.88 -9.60 -8.66
N VAL A 62 -4.79 -9.39 -7.71
CA VAL A 62 -4.49 -8.80 -6.39
C VAL A 62 -4.48 -9.87 -5.30
N ASP A 63 -3.30 -10.10 -4.74
CA ASP A 63 -3.11 -10.95 -3.56
C ASP A 63 -3.16 -10.11 -2.28
N TYR A 64 -4.31 -10.16 -1.60
CA TYR A 64 -4.53 -9.41 -0.36
C TYR A 64 -3.74 -9.96 0.83
N GLU A 65 -3.35 -11.24 0.81
CA GLU A 65 -2.53 -11.85 1.86
C GLU A 65 -1.10 -11.31 1.79
N GLU A 66 -0.50 -11.33 0.60
CA GLU A 66 0.83 -10.78 0.36
C GLU A 66 0.88 -9.27 0.69
N VAL A 67 -0.13 -8.50 0.27
CA VAL A 67 -0.18 -7.07 0.59
C VAL A 67 -0.29 -6.83 2.09
N SER A 68 -1.13 -7.60 2.80
CA SER A 68 -1.23 -7.51 4.25
C SER A 68 0.08 -7.85 4.94
N PHE A 69 0.77 -8.90 4.49
CA PHE A 69 2.07 -9.30 5.02
C PHE A 69 3.12 -8.21 4.81
N LEU A 70 3.15 -7.56 3.64
CA LEU A 70 4.06 -6.45 3.36
C LEU A 70 3.78 -5.22 4.23
N ILE A 71 2.50 -4.94 4.55
CA ILE A 71 2.10 -3.88 5.49
C ILE A 71 2.62 -4.21 6.90
N ASP A 72 2.43 -5.44 7.36
CA ASP A 72 2.91 -5.85 8.69
C ASP A 72 4.44 -5.81 8.79
N ALA A 73 5.14 -6.36 7.80
CA ALA A 73 6.59 -6.33 7.74
C ALA A 73 7.14 -4.88 7.66
N MET A 74 6.40 -3.95 7.06
CA MET A 74 6.73 -2.53 7.06
C MET A 74 6.54 -1.92 8.46
N ASN A 75 5.40 -2.17 9.10
CA ASN A 75 5.08 -1.66 10.43
C ASN A 75 6.05 -2.20 11.49
N ASP A 76 6.44 -3.47 11.39
CA ASP A 76 7.40 -4.11 12.27
C ASP A 76 8.78 -3.44 12.19
N ARG A 77 9.25 -3.11 10.97
CA ARG A 77 10.50 -2.34 10.75
C ARG A 77 10.45 -0.92 11.31
N LEU A 78 9.27 -0.30 11.38
CA LEU A 78 9.10 1.01 11.98
C LEU A 78 9.13 0.90 13.52
N LYS A 79 8.55 -0.15 14.08
CA LYS A 79 8.59 -0.43 15.53
C LYS A 79 9.99 -0.79 16.03
N GLY A 80 10.72 -1.65 15.32
CA GLY A 80 12.06 -2.08 15.70
C GLY A 80 13.15 -0.99 15.69
N GLN A 81 12.85 0.21 15.16
CA GLN A 81 13.74 1.39 15.26
C GLN A 81 13.56 2.18 16.56
N ASN A 82 12.53 1.87 17.36
CA ASN A 82 12.16 2.62 18.55
C ASN A 82 12.54 1.92 19.88
N GLU A 83 13.26 0.79 19.80
CA GLU A 83 13.70 -0.02 20.95
C GLU A 83 15.23 0.03 21.16
N LYS A 84 15.90 1.11 20.74
CA LYS A 84 17.31 1.37 21.06
C LYS A 84 17.51 2.72 21.74
#